data_AF-A0AAD8E7Q5-F1
#
_entry.id   AF-A0AAD8E7Q5-F1
#
_cell.length_a   1.000
_cell.length_b   1.000
_cell.length_c   1.000
_cell.angle_alpha   90.00
_cell.angle_beta   90.00
_cell.angle_gamma   90.00
#
_symmetry.space_group_name_H-M   'P 1'
#
loop_
_entity.id
_entity.type
_entity.pdbx_description
1 polymer ?
#
loop_
_entity_poly.entity_id
_entity_poly.type
_entity_poly.pdbx_seq_one_letter_code
_entity_poly.pdbx_strand_id
1 'polypeptide(L)'
;SSSSDTALDMASDSDVYYDGSRIFSWVSDLSGLPLDQVNFVISQVLALACAPLFRNTLHPSTTSPATRHAFGLVLGLTFGYFCFGMQAVHLGGLPALCYIVMRTQNPHIMQRMVLGVALTYLSCIHLHRQIYDYGSYTLDITGPLMVITQKVTSLAFSLHDGLTRRDEELTADQKYHVVRKMPTALEYFSYMFHFQALMCGPILFYRDYIDFIHGHTFLKHASTPSGRVDNNSNSRKVVLEPSPHLVVFKKVIVSILCAVSFLYLIPSFPVERVKESEFLEEMSLTSKMLYLIIATTVCRFKYYHAWLLADAICNASGLGFNGYDAKGNARWDLISNVDILKFE
;
A
#
# COMPACT_ATOMS: atom_id res chain seq x y z
N SER A 1 -23.33 31.26 1.99
CA SER A 1 -24.25 30.19 1.60
C SER A 1 -23.87 29.53 0.27
N SER A 2 -22.85 30.00 -0.46
CA SER A 2 -22.43 29.38 -1.75
C SER A 2 -21.35 28.29 -1.62
N SER A 3 -20.67 28.17 -0.48
CA SER A 3 -19.60 27.19 -0.25
C SER A 3 -20.10 25.81 0.20
N SER A 4 -21.31 25.74 0.76
CA SER A 4 -21.98 24.47 1.05
C SER A 4 -22.49 23.80 -0.22
N ASP A 5 -22.96 24.59 -1.18
CA ASP A 5 -23.59 24.08 -2.41
C ASP A 5 -22.55 23.53 -3.39
N THR A 6 -21.33 24.08 -3.42
CA THR A 6 -20.25 23.58 -4.29
C THR A 6 -19.69 22.23 -3.82
N ALA A 7 -19.62 22.00 -2.51
CA ALA A 7 -19.20 20.70 -1.97
C ALA A 7 -20.27 19.61 -2.21
N LEU A 8 -21.55 19.99 -2.16
CA LEU A 8 -22.69 19.12 -2.49
C LEU A 8 -22.76 18.81 -4.00
N ASP A 9 -22.52 19.79 -4.88
CA ASP A 9 -22.51 19.57 -6.34
C ASP A 9 -21.33 18.67 -6.77
N MET A 10 -20.13 18.85 -6.19
CA MET A 10 -18.98 17.97 -6.46
C MET A 10 -19.16 16.53 -5.96
N ALA A 11 -19.92 16.34 -4.86
CA ALA A 11 -20.31 15.01 -4.39
C ALA A 11 -21.33 14.34 -5.33
N SER A 12 -22.16 15.11 -6.04
CA SER A 12 -23.19 14.58 -6.94
C SER A 12 -22.63 14.07 -8.28
N ASP A 13 -21.62 14.74 -8.86
CA ASP A 13 -21.03 14.33 -10.15
C ASP A 13 -20.04 13.15 -10.00
N SER A 14 -19.40 13.01 -8.83
CA SER A 14 -18.46 11.91 -8.56
C SER A 14 -19.15 10.55 -8.36
N ASP A 15 -20.44 10.54 -8.03
CA ASP A 15 -21.20 9.31 -7.78
C ASP A 15 -21.67 8.60 -9.08
N VAL A 16 -21.66 9.30 -10.21
CA VAL A 16 -22.10 8.77 -11.51
C VAL A 16 -21.14 7.71 -12.07
N TYR A 17 -19.85 7.81 -11.75
CA TYR A 17 -18.80 6.93 -12.29
C TYR A 17 -18.20 5.96 -11.26
N TYR A 18 -18.75 5.93 -10.04
CA TYR A 18 -18.28 5.02 -8.99
C TYR A 18 -18.99 3.66 -9.08
N ASP A 19 -18.21 2.62 -9.40
CA ASP A 19 -18.67 1.23 -9.58
C ASP A 19 -18.57 0.37 -8.30
N GLY A 20 -18.02 0.92 -7.21
CA GLY A 20 -17.82 0.17 -5.97
C GLY A 20 -19.11 -0.12 -5.20
N SER A 21 -18.95 -0.74 -4.02
CA SER A 21 -20.08 -1.17 -3.19
C SER A 21 -20.96 0.01 -2.74
N ARG A 22 -22.28 -0.10 -2.92
CA ARG A 22 -23.25 0.90 -2.43
C ARG A 22 -23.86 0.58 -1.06
N ILE A 23 -23.38 -0.48 -0.40
CA ILE A 23 -23.88 -0.99 0.89
C ILE A 23 -23.84 0.09 1.99
N PHE A 24 -22.83 0.95 1.98
CA PHE A 24 -22.60 1.99 3.00
C PHE A 24 -22.92 3.41 2.51
N SER A 25 -23.80 3.55 1.51
CA SER A 25 -24.33 4.85 1.06
C SER A 25 -24.87 5.69 2.22
N TRP A 26 -25.59 5.07 3.16
CA TRP A 26 -26.09 5.74 4.36
C TRP A 26 -24.99 6.37 5.25
N VAL A 27 -23.77 5.83 5.23
CA VAL A 27 -22.62 6.42 5.95
C VAL A 27 -22.10 7.64 5.20
N SER A 28 -22.07 7.57 3.86
CA SER A 28 -21.77 8.70 2.97
C SER A 28 -22.72 9.86 3.26
N ASP A 29 -24.03 9.59 3.26
CA ASP A 29 -25.07 10.60 3.51
C ASP A 29 -24.95 11.23 4.90
N LEU A 30 -24.61 10.44 5.92
CA LEU A 30 -24.47 10.92 7.29
C LEU A 30 -23.18 11.73 7.52
N SER A 31 -22.08 11.33 6.88
CA SER A 31 -20.75 11.94 7.09
C SER A 31 -20.45 13.09 6.14
N GLY A 32 -21.17 13.19 5.03
CA GLY A 32 -20.88 14.12 3.94
C GLY A 32 -19.60 13.78 3.16
N LEU A 33 -19.01 12.60 3.40
CA LEU A 33 -17.85 12.11 2.66
C LEU A 33 -18.28 11.38 1.39
N PRO A 34 -17.51 11.47 0.29
CA PRO A 34 -17.72 10.65 -0.89
C PRO A 34 -17.68 9.14 -0.59
N LEU A 35 -18.55 8.38 -1.26
CA LEU A 35 -18.76 6.95 -1.00
C LEU A 35 -17.49 6.11 -1.24
N ASP A 36 -16.68 6.46 -2.23
CA ASP A 36 -15.39 5.84 -2.52
C ASP A 36 -14.42 5.95 -1.34
N GLN A 37 -14.37 7.12 -0.69
CA GLN A 37 -13.55 7.35 0.49
C GLN A 37 -14.07 6.57 1.71
N VAL A 38 -15.40 6.52 1.88
CA VAL A 38 -16.04 5.72 2.94
C VAL A 38 -15.69 4.25 2.79
N ASN A 39 -15.85 3.68 1.58
CA ASN A 39 -15.53 2.28 1.31
C ASN A 39 -14.04 1.98 1.49
N PHE A 40 -13.17 2.90 1.10
CA PHE A 40 -11.74 2.79 1.36
C PHE A 40 -11.46 2.72 2.87
N VAL A 41 -12.00 3.64 3.67
CA VAL A 41 -11.79 3.66 5.12
C VAL A 41 -12.32 2.37 5.78
N ILE A 42 -13.52 1.93 5.40
CA ILE A 42 -14.11 0.67 5.88
C ILE A 42 -13.19 -0.50 5.58
N SER A 43 -12.66 -0.59 4.35
CA SER A 43 -11.74 -1.65 3.95
C SER A 43 -10.44 -1.63 4.75
N GLN A 44 -9.89 -0.44 5.03
CA GLN A 44 -8.69 -0.31 5.87
C GLN A 44 -8.96 -0.73 7.33
N VAL A 45 -10.10 -0.34 7.91
CA VAL A 45 -10.48 -0.75 9.27
C VAL A 45 -10.66 -2.26 9.35
N LEU A 46 -11.33 -2.87 8.36
CA LEU A 46 -11.47 -4.32 8.28
C LEU A 46 -10.11 -5.01 8.09
N ALA A 47 -9.23 -4.48 7.24
CA ALA A 47 -7.87 -4.98 7.07
C ALA A 47 -7.07 -4.92 8.39
N LEU A 48 -7.22 -3.83 9.16
CA LEU A 48 -6.58 -3.68 10.47
C LEU A 48 -7.11 -4.69 11.49
N ALA A 49 -8.40 -5.02 11.46
CA ALA A 49 -8.99 -6.08 12.29
C ALA A 49 -8.52 -7.48 11.86
N CYS A 50 -8.40 -7.74 10.55
CA CYS A 50 -7.92 -9.02 10.02
C CYS A 50 -6.41 -9.24 10.22
N ALA A 51 -5.61 -8.18 10.35
CA ALA A 51 -4.16 -8.27 10.46
C ALA A 51 -3.66 -9.04 11.71
N PRO A 52 -4.13 -8.75 12.94
CA PRO A 52 -3.79 -9.56 14.13
C PRO A 52 -4.27 -11.01 14.01
N LEU A 53 -5.43 -11.25 13.38
CA LEU A 53 -5.92 -12.60 13.12
C LEU A 53 -4.93 -13.34 12.21
N PHE A 54 -4.52 -12.74 11.10
CA PHE A 54 -3.51 -13.31 10.20
C PHE A 54 -2.21 -13.64 10.93
N ARG A 55 -1.74 -12.76 11.81
CA ARG A 55 -0.52 -12.97 12.59
C ARG A 55 -0.64 -14.13 13.58
N ASN A 56 -1.73 -14.16 14.34
CA ASN A 56 -1.88 -15.06 15.49
C ASN A 56 -2.44 -16.43 15.10
N THR A 57 -3.50 -16.48 14.28
CA THR A 57 -4.17 -17.74 13.93
C THR A 57 -3.47 -18.45 12.77
N LEU A 58 -3.01 -17.70 11.77
CA LEU A 58 -2.32 -18.26 10.60
C LEU A 58 -0.80 -18.24 10.76
N HIS A 59 -0.29 -18.34 11.98
CA HIS A 59 1.14 -18.22 12.28
C HIS A 59 2.00 -19.21 11.43
N PRO A 60 3.19 -18.82 10.93
CA PRO A 60 4.03 -19.69 10.08
C PRO A 60 4.42 -21.03 10.70
N SER A 61 4.47 -21.12 12.04
CA SER A 61 4.78 -22.38 12.74
C SER A 61 3.60 -23.37 12.77
N THR A 62 2.38 -22.91 12.58
CA THR A 62 1.16 -23.74 12.67
C THR A 62 0.49 -23.94 11.31
N THR A 63 0.75 -23.05 10.36
CA THR A 63 -0.01 -22.95 9.11
C THR A 63 0.90 -23.01 7.89
N SER A 64 0.47 -23.70 6.84
CA SER A 64 1.24 -23.80 5.60
C SER A 64 1.39 -22.43 4.89
N PRO A 65 2.51 -22.19 4.17
CA PRO A 65 2.67 -21.00 3.34
C PRO A 65 1.55 -20.82 2.31
N ALA A 66 1.05 -21.92 1.73
CA ALA A 66 -0.04 -21.90 0.75
C ALA A 66 -1.34 -21.35 1.35
N THR A 67 -1.69 -21.73 2.58
CA THR A 67 -2.87 -21.21 3.28
C THR A 67 -2.72 -19.72 3.58
N ARG A 68 -1.53 -19.28 4.03
CA ARG A 68 -1.22 -17.86 4.27
C ARG A 68 -1.34 -17.04 2.98
N HIS A 69 -0.81 -17.55 1.86
CA HIS A 69 -0.96 -16.93 0.55
C HIS A 69 -2.43 -16.84 0.12
N ALA A 70 -3.17 -17.95 0.21
CA ALA A 70 -4.57 -18.00 -0.20
C ALA A 70 -5.43 -17.03 0.61
N PHE A 71 -5.26 -16.99 1.94
CA PHE A 71 -5.98 -16.06 2.80
C PHE A 71 -5.67 -14.60 2.45
N GLY A 72 -4.39 -14.27 2.29
CA GLY A 72 -3.97 -12.91 1.94
C GLY A 72 -4.53 -12.45 0.59
N LEU A 73 -4.51 -13.33 -0.39
CA LEU A 73 -5.03 -13.14 -1.75
C LEU A 73 -6.55 -12.94 -1.75
N VAL A 74 -7.30 -13.83 -1.10
CA VAL A 74 -8.77 -13.80 -1.07
C VAL A 74 -9.29 -12.54 -0.41
N LEU A 75 -8.73 -12.15 0.75
CA LEU A 75 -9.14 -10.92 1.40
C LEU A 75 -8.81 -9.68 0.56
N GLY A 76 -7.63 -9.63 -0.07
CA GLY A 76 -7.27 -8.48 -0.88
C GLY A 76 -8.15 -8.35 -2.13
N LEU A 77 -8.43 -9.46 -2.83
CA LEU A 77 -9.40 -9.44 -3.94
C LEU A 77 -10.80 -9.02 -3.48
N THR A 78 -11.22 -9.44 -2.29
CA THR A 78 -12.52 -9.05 -1.70
C THR A 78 -12.57 -7.55 -1.43
N PHE A 79 -11.53 -6.97 -0.82
CA PHE A 79 -11.45 -5.53 -0.57
C PHE A 79 -11.31 -4.73 -1.87
N GLY A 80 -10.53 -5.23 -2.84
CA GLY A 80 -10.42 -4.60 -4.16
C GLY A 80 -11.76 -4.55 -4.90
N TYR A 81 -12.50 -5.65 -4.92
CA TYR A 81 -13.83 -5.67 -5.54
C TYR A 81 -14.83 -4.82 -4.77
N PHE A 82 -14.78 -4.82 -3.44
CA PHE A 82 -15.66 -3.97 -2.62
C PHE A 82 -15.43 -2.48 -2.88
N CYS A 83 -14.17 -2.04 -3.01
CA CYS A 83 -13.83 -0.63 -3.27
C CYS A 83 -14.05 -0.20 -4.72
N PHE A 84 -13.86 -1.07 -5.70
CA PHE A 84 -13.78 -0.67 -7.11
C PHE A 84 -14.75 -1.37 -8.05
N GLY A 85 -15.52 -2.34 -7.56
CA GLY A 85 -16.49 -3.09 -8.34
C GLY A 85 -15.90 -3.74 -9.58
N MET A 86 -16.55 -3.53 -10.73
CA MET A 86 -16.16 -4.14 -12.00
C MET A 86 -14.78 -3.68 -12.50
N GLN A 87 -14.32 -2.49 -12.10
CA GLN A 87 -12.99 -2.00 -12.46
C GLN A 87 -11.88 -2.88 -11.85
N ALA A 88 -12.18 -3.68 -10.81
CA ALA A 88 -11.25 -4.65 -10.23
C ALA A 88 -10.74 -5.69 -11.25
N VAL A 89 -11.39 -5.86 -12.42
CA VAL A 89 -10.86 -6.67 -13.52
C VAL A 89 -9.47 -6.20 -13.96
N HIS A 90 -9.20 -4.89 -13.94
CA HIS A 90 -7.89 -4.34 -14.27
C HIS A 90 -6.81 -4.75 -13.25
N LEU A 91 -7.19 -4.91 -11.98
CA LEU A 91 -6.27 -5.43 -10.95
C LEU A 91 -5.80 -6.83 -11.33
N GLY A 92 -6.67 -7.69 -11.85
CA GLY A 92 -6.31 -9.01 -12.35
C GLY A 92 -5.53 -8.98 -13.67
N GLY A 93 -5.97 -8.15 -14.62
CA GLY A 93 -5.47 -8.14 -15.99
C GLY A 93 -3.99 -7.76 -16.12
N LEU A 94 -3.58 -6.65 -15.51
CA LEU A 94 -2.19 -6.17 -15.55
C LEU A 94 -1.17 -7.22 -15.06
N PRO A 95 -1.26 -7.74 -13.83
CA PRO A 95 -0.31 -8.73 -13.32
C PRO A 95 -0.43 -10.06 -14.05
N ALA A 96 -1.61 -10.46 -14.53
CA ALA A 96 -1.72 -11.68 -15.34
C ALA A 96 -0.91 -11.56 -16.65
N LEU A 97 -1.03 -10.44 -17.37
CA LEU A 97 -0.22 -10.19 -18.58
C LEU A 97 1.28 -10.17 -18.26
N CYS A 98 1.69 -9.48 -17.21
CA CYS A 98 3.09 -9.44 -16.78
C CYS A 98 3.61 -10.84 -16.39
N TYR A 99 2.80 -11.67 -15.72
CA TYR A 99 3.20 -13.03 -15.37
C TYR A 99 3.39 -13.92 -16.59
N ILE A 100 2.52 -13.80 -17.61
CA ILE A 100 2.69 -14.50 -18.88
C ILE A 100 4.02 -14.11 -19.53
N VAL A 101 4.35 -12.82 -19.57
CA VAL A 101 5.63 -12.34 -20.10
C VAL A 101 6.81 -12.91 -19.31
N MET A 102 6.76 -12.87 -17.97
CA MET A 102 7.82 -13.44 -17.11
C MET A 102 8.04 -14.93 -17.36
N ARG A 103 6.98 -15.69 -17.67
CA ARG A 103 7.04 -17.14 -17.86
C ARG A 103 7.42 -17.57 -19.28
N THR A 104 7.21 -16.73 -20.28
CA THR A 104 7.39 -17.08 -21.70
C THR A 104 8.65 -16.46 -22.32
N GLN A 105 9.11 -15.31 -21.83
CA GLN A 105 10.22 -14.59 -22.42
C GLN A 105 11.57 -15.00 -21.83
N ASN A 106 12.64 -14.77 -22.60
CA ASN A 106 14.00 -15.05 -22.16
C ASN A 106 14.37 -14.18 -20.94
N PRO A 107 14.93 -14.76 -19.86
CA PRO A 107 15.32 -14.02 -18.67
C PRO A 107 16.24 -12.82 -18.88
N HIS A 108 17.03 -12.76 -19.96
CA HIS A 108 17.88 -11.62 -20.29
C HIS A 108 17.12 -10.35 -20.71
N ILE A 109 15.89 -10.50 -21.22
CA ILE A 109 15.07 -9.38 -21.73
C ILE A 109 13.72 -9.22 -21.01
N MET A 110 13.29 -10.20 -20.20
CA MET A 110 11.96 -10.26 -19.59
C MET A 110 11.63 -8.98 -18.82
N GLN A 111 12.59 -8.42 -18.07
CA GLN A 111 12.43 -7.24 -17.21
C GLN A 111 12.05 -6.00 -18.01
N ARG A 112 12.65 -5.82 -19.20
CA ARG A 112 12.33 -4.70 -20.10
C ARG A 112 10.96 -4.89 -20.74
N MET A 113 10.63 -6.13 -21.12
CA MET A 113 9.32 -6.48 -21.68
C MET A 113 8.20 -6.27 -20.66
N VAL A 114 8.38 -6.74 -19.42
CA VAL A 114 7.43 -6.54 -18.32
C VAL A 114 7.25 -5.06 -18.03
N LEU A 115 8.34 -4.28 -17.98
CA LEU A 115 8.28 -2.83 -17.80
C LEU A 115 7.46 -2.15 -18.91
N GLY A 116 7.73 -2.49 -20.17
CA GLY A 116 6.99 -1.97 -21.32
C GLY A 116 5.50 -2.31 -21.25
N VAL A 117 5.16 -3.57 -20.98
CA VAL A 117 3.75 -4.01 -20.84
C VAL A 117 3.05 -3.31 -19.68
N ALA A 118 3.69 -3.23 -18.52
CA ALA A 118 3.09 -2.65 -17.33
C ALA A 118 2.84 -1.15 -17.48
N LEU A 119 3.84 -0.41 -17.98
CA LEU A 119 3.70 1.03 -18.24
C LEU A 119 2.70 1.32 -19.35
N THR A 120 2.66 0.53 -20.42
CA THR A 120 1.68 0.72 -21.49
C THR A 120 0.26 0.51 -20.98
N TYR A 121 0.02 -0.57 -20.25
CA TYR A 121 -1.29 -0.86 -19.66
C TYR A 121 -1.72 0.25 -18.72
N LEU A 122 -0.86 0.64 -17.77
CA LEU A 122 -1.15 1.72 -16.82
C LEU A 122 -1.42 3.05 -17.55
N SER A 123 -0.64 3.36 -18.59
CA SER A 123 -0.84 4.56 -19.41
C SER A 123 -2.19 4.54 -20.13
N CYS A 124 -2.60 3.40 -20.70
CA CYS A 124 -3.90 3.26 -21.34
C CYS A 124 -5.05 3.50 -20.35
N ILE A 125 -4.95 3.00 -19.11
CA ILE A 125 -5.98 3.23 -18.09
C ILE A 125 -6.00 4.70 -17.65
N HIS A 126 -4.84 5.34 -17.45
CA HIS A 126 -4.80 6.77 -17.15
C HIS A 126 -5.33 7.64 -18.28
N LEU A 127 -5.01 7.32 -19.55
CA LEU A 127 -5.55 8.02 -20.71
C LEU A 127 -7.06 7.83 -20.83
N HIS A 128 -7.56 6.61 -20.61
CA HIS A 128 -8.99 6.35 -20.57
C HIS A 128 -9.66 7.21 -19.49
N ARG A 129 -9.12 7.20 -18.26
CA ARG A 129 -9.59 8.07 -17.15
C ARG A 129 -9.61 9.53 -17.53
N GLN A 130 -8.54 10.03 -18.14
CA GLN A 130 -8.45 11.42 -18.54
C GLN A 130 -9.53 11.82 -19.57
N ILE A 131 -10.00 10.88 -20.39
CA ILE A 131 -11.03 11.11 -21.40
C ILE A 131 -12.44 11.13 -20.78
N TYR A 132 -12.75 10.20 -19.86
CA TYR A 132 -14.12 10.10 -19.30
C TYR A 132 -14.34 10.85 -17.98
N ASP A 133 -13.29 11.08 -17.17
CA ASP A 133 -13.35 11.74 -15.85
C ASP A 133 -12.14 12.67 -15.63
N TYR A 134 -12.13 13.78 -16.38
CA TYR A 134 -11.01 14.73 -16.40
C TYR A 134 -10.92 15.56 -15.12
N GLY A 135 -9.78 15.47 -14.41
CA GLY A 135 -9.47 16.35 -13.28
C GLY A 135 -10.19 16.02 -11.97
N SER A 136 -10.81 14.85 -11.89
CA SER A 136 -11.50 14.35 -10.71
C SER A 136 -10.53 13.80 -9.65
N TYR A 137 -10.91 13.95 -8.38
CA TYR A 137 -10.15 13.50 -7.21
C TYR A 137 -10.71 12.21 -6.60
N THR A 138 -11.55 11.49 -7.34
CA THR A 138 -12.10 10.20 -6.94
C THR A 138 -11.00 9.16 -6.75
N LEU A 139 -11.18 8.33 -5.73
CA LEU A 139 -10.34 7.18 -5.47
C LEU A 139 -10.72 6.06 -6.45
N ASP A 140 -9.83 5.80 -7.39
CA ASP A 140 -10.08 4.87 -8.48
C ASP A 140 -9.09 3.71 -8.50
N ILE A 141 -9.29 2.84 -9.50
CA ILE A 141 -8.46 1.66 -9.70
C ILE A 141 -6.99 1.97 -10.04
N THR A 142 -6.68 3.17 -10.51
CA THR A 142 -5.32 3.55 -10.90
C THR A 142 -4.38 3.58 -9.71
N GLY A 143 -4.87 3.92 -8.51
CA GLY A 143 -4.09 3.89 -7.27
C GLY A 143 -3.42 2.53 -7.02
N PRO A 144 -4.20 1.45 -6.81
CA PRO A 144 -3.65 0.11 -6.68
C PRO A 144 -2.88 -0.38 -7.93
N LEU A 145 -3.29 0.01 -9.14
CA LEU A 145 -2.57 -0.36 -10.36
C LEU A 145 -1.15 0.21 -10.42
N MET A 146 -0.93 1.43 -9.91
CA MET A 146 0.42 2.00 -9.77
C MET A 146 1.29 1.12 -8.86
N VAL A 147 0.75 0.69 -7.71
CA VAL A 147 1.47 -0.18 -6.76
C VAL A 147 1.76 -1.55 -7.38
N ILE A 148 0.79 -2.14 -8.09
CA ILE A 148 1.00 -3.40 -8.81
C ILE A 148 2.08 -3.22 -9.89
N THR A 149 2.06 -2.13 -10.64
CA THR A 149 3.08 -1.80 -11.66
C THR A 149 4.48 -1.78 -11.06
N GLN A 150 4.65 -1.16 -9.89
CA GLN A 150 5.91 -1.17 -9.16
C GLN A 150 6.29 -2.60 -8.71
N LYS A 151 5.35 -3.38 -8.20
CA LYS A 151 5.61 -4.76 -7.71
C LYS A 151 5.98 -5.73 -8.83
N VAL A 152 5.28 -5.69 -9.97
CA VAL A 152 5.55 -6.57 -11.12
C VAL A 152 6.89 -6.23 -11.76
N THR A 153 7.21 -4.94 -11.88
CA THR A 153 8.47 -4.49 -12.49
C THR A 153 9.65 -4.81 -11.58
N SER A 154 9.58 -4.47 -10.28
CA SER A 154 10.60 -4.82 -9.30
C SER A 154 10.87 -6.34 -9.27
N LEU A 155 9.83 -7.17 -9.27
CA LEU A 155 9.99 -8.62 -9.34
C LEU A 155 10.68 -9.07 -10.64
N ALA A 156 10.33 -8.47 -11.79
CA ALA A 156 10.95 -8.80 -13.06
C ALA A 156 12.46 -8.51 -13.07
N PHE A 157 12.88 -7.37 -12.50
CA PHE A 157 14.29 -7.02 -12.35
C PHE A 157 15.00 -7.94 -11.35
N SER A 158 14.38 -8.26 -10.21
CA SER A 158 14.92 -9.23 -9.25
C SER A 158 15.10 -10.63 -9.85
N LEU A 159 14.20 -11.05 -10.75
CA LEU A 159 14.29 -12.32 -11.47
C LEU A 159 15.39 -12.29 -12.53
N HIS A 160 15.48 -11.21 -13.32
CA HIS A 160 16.58 -11.02 -14.27
C HIS A 160 17.93 -11.13 -13.55
N ASP A 161 18.11 -10.40 -12.45
CA ASP A 161 19.35 -10.40 -11.69
C ASP A 161 19.66 -11.80 -11.11
N GLY A 162 18.65 -12.56 -10.69
CA GLY A 162 18.87 -13.90 -10.11
C GLY A 162 19.04 -15.04 -11.10
N LEU A 163 18.51 -14.91 -12.33
CA LEU A 163 18.53 -15.95 -13.35
C LEU A 163 19.64 -15.76 -14.39
N THR A 164 20.20 -14.55 -14.52
CA THR A 164 21.13 -14.23 -15.62
C THR A 164 22.49 -13.70 -15.17
N ARG A 165 22.58 -13.12 -13.97
CA ARG A 165 23.80 -12.48 -13.47
C ARG A 165 24.43 -13.32 -12.37
N ARG A 166 25.75 -13.22 -12.25
CA ARG A 166 26.50 -13.86 -11.16
C ARG A 166 26.55 -12.96 -9.95
N ASP A 167 26.73 -13.56 -8.77
CA ASP A 167 26.73 -12.83 -7.50
C ASP A 167 27.82 -11.77 -7.42
N GLU A 168 28.97 -11.98 -8.06
CA GLU A 168 30.06 -11.01 -8.05
C GLU A 168 29.71 -9.72 -8.80
N GLU A 169 28.75 -9.79 -9.73
CA GLU A 169 28.31 -8.66 -10.56
C GLU A 169 27.18 -7.85 -9.91
N LEU A 170 26.61 -8.34 -8.81
CA LEU A 170 25.48 -7.72 -8.13
C LEU A 170 25.95 -6.77 -7.03
N THR A 171 25.28 -5.61 -6.94
CA THR A 171 25.46 -4.71 -5.79
C THR A 171 24.92 -5.35 -4.50
N ALA A 172 25.27 -4.81 -3.34
CA ALA A 172 24.78 -5.32 -2.06
C ALA A 172 23.23 -5.35 -1.99
N ASP A 173 22.59 -4.31 -2.53
CA ASP A 173 21.12 -4.20 -2.60
C ASP A 173 20.51 -5.22 -3.57
N GLN A 174 21.09 -5.38 -4.76
CA GLN A 174 20.65 -6.39 -5.71
C GLN A 174 20.79 -7.81 -5.14
N LYS A 175 21.88 -8.11 -4.43
CA LYS A 175 22.06 -9.39 -3.72
C LYS A 175 20.98 -9.63 -2.67
N TYR A 176 20.56 -8.56 -1.99
CA TYR A 176 19.47 -8.65 -1.04
C TYR A 176 18.16 -8.99 -1.76
N HIS A 177 17.79 -8.27 -2.82
CA HIS A 177 16.49 -8.47 -3.50
C HIS A 177 16.46 -9.55 -4.59
N VAL A 178 17.57 -10.26 -4.83
CA VAL A 178 17.68 -11.27 -5.90
C VAL A 178 16.66 -12.40 -5.75
N VAL A 179 16.04 -12.80 -6.85
CA VAL A 179 15.10 -13.93 -6.91
C VAL A 179 15.60 -14.94 -7.92
N ARG A 180 16.03 -16.11 -7.44
CA ARG A 180 16.64 -17.16 -8.28
C ARG A 180 15.66 -18.19 -8.82
N LYS A 181 14.42 -18.16 -8.38
CA LYS A 181 13.39 -19.12 -8.78
C LYS A 181 12.13 -18.37 -9.17
N MET A 182 11.58 -18.76 -10.31
CA MET A 182 10.30 -18.24 -10.79
C MET A 182 9.18 -18.53 -9.75
N PRO A 183 8.43 -17.51 -9.31
CA PRO A 183 7.30 -17.68 -8.42
C PRO A 183 6.23 -18.60 -9.00
N THR A 184 5.60 -19.40 -8.15
CA THR A 184 4.34 -20.07 -8.49
C THR A 184 3.22 -19.03 -8.70
N ALA A 185 2.14 -19.41 -9.39
CA ALA A 185 1.02 -18.51 -9.60
C ALA A 185 0.39 -18.04 -8.27
N LEU A 186 0.31 -18.93 -7.28
CA LEU A 186 -0.20 -18.59 -5.94
C LEU A 186 0.71 -17.57 -5.24
N GLU A 187 2.03 -17.80 -5.22
CA GLU A 187 2.98 -16.85 -4.62
C GLU A 187 2.95 -15.49 -5.33
N TYR A 188 2.91 -15.51 -6.68
CA TYR A 188 2.88 -14.30 -7.49
C TYR A 188 1.62 -13.48 -7.25
N PHE A 189 0.44 -14.07 -7.41
CA PHE A 189 -0.82 -13.33 -7.25
C PHE A 189 -1.09 -12.97 -5.80
N SER A 190 -0.70 -13.82 -4.85
CA SER A 190 -0.77 -13.43 -3.43
C SER A 190 0.18 -12.28 -3.11
N TYR A 191 1.39 -12.26 -3.68
CA TYR A 191 2.27 -11.09 -3.58
C TYR A 191 1.65 -9.87 -4.23
N MET A 192 0.95 -9.95 -5.37
CA MET A 192 0.31 -8.76 -5.96
C MET A 192 -0.85 -8.25 -5.11
N PHE A 193 -1.69 -9.15 -4.61
CA PHE A 193 -3.01 -8.82 -4.06
C PHE A 193 -3.17 -9.05 -2.56
N HIS A 194 -2.08 -9.20 -1.79
CA HIS A 194 -2.25 -9.36 -0.35
C HIS A 194 -2.94 -8.14 0.29
N PHE A 195 -3.94 -8.41 1.15
CA PHE A 195 -4.80 -7.38 1.71
C PHE A 195 -4.07 -6.27 2.48
N GLN A 196 -2.88 -6.54 3.03
CA GLN A 196 -2.14 -5.57 3.84
C GLN A 196 -1.71 -4.33 3.05
N ALA A 197 -1.41 -4.48 1.76
CA ALA A 197 -0.85 -3.37 0.96
C ALA A 197 -1.56 -3.10 -0.36
N LEU A 198 -2.63 -3.82 -0.70
CA LEU A 198 -3.31 -3.64 -1.98
C LEU A 198 -3.88 -2.23 -2.19
N MET A 199 -4.49 -1.64 -1.16
CA MET A 199 -5.25 -0.38 -1.29
C MET A 199 -4.37 0.87 -1.29
N CYS A 200 -3.43 0.99 -0.35
CA CYS A 200 -2.53 2.15 -0.27
C CYS A 200 -1.22 1.82 0.45
N GLY A 201 -0.84 0.54 0.47
CA GLY A 201 0.29 0.12 1.29
C GLY A 201 1.64 0.43 0.69
N PRO A 202 2.68 0.35 1.53
CA PRO A 202 4.05 0.52 1.10
C PRO A 202 4.44 -0.53 0.06
N ILE A 203 5.34 -0.13 -0.85
CA ILE A 203 5.89 -1.08 -1.82
C ILE A 203 6.82 -2.01 -1.07
N LEU A 204 6.46 -3.28 -1.07
CA LEU A 204 7.24 -4.37 -0.49
C LEU A 204 7.92 -5.13 -1.63
N PHE A 205 9.20 -5.47 -1.50
CA PHE A 205 9.86 -6.35 -2.47
C PHE A 205 9.43 -7.82 -2.29
N TYR A 206 9.42 -8.56 -3.40
CA TYR A 206 8.95 -9.97 -3.40
C TYR A 206 9.69 -10.86 -2.40
N ARG A 207 11.00 -10.65 -2.20
CA ARG A 207 11.77 -11.44 -1.24
C ARG A 207 11.26 -11.26 0.19
N ASP A 208 11.09 -10.01 0.62
CA ASP A 208 10.60 -9.69 1.96
C ASP A 208 9.19 -10.24 2.18
N TYR A 209 8.36 -10.19 1.15
CA TYR A 209 7.04 -10.83 1.15
C TYR A 209 7.09 -12.34 1.36
N ILE A 210 7.94 -13.05 0.61
CA ILE A 210 8.08 -14.51 0.73
C ILE A 210 8.64 -14.89 2.09
N ASP A 211 9.63 -14.15 2.59
CA ASP A 211 10.19 -14.37 3.93
C ASP A 211 9.15 -14.13 5.03
N PHE A 212 8.28 -13.14 4.87
CA PHE A 212 7.15 -12.91 5.76
C PHE A 212 6.13 -14.06 5.75
N ILE A 213 5.77 -14.57 4.58
CA ILE A 213 4.82 -15.68 4.47
C ILE A 213 5.41 -16.97 5.07
N HIS A 214 6.70 -17.23 4.85
CA HIS A 214 7.37 -18.41 5.39
C HIS A 214 7.80 -18.26 6.87
N GLY A 215 7.72 -17.06 7.44
CA GLY A 215 8.15 -16.77 8.82
C GLY A 215 9.68 -16.67 8.99
N HIS A 216 10.43 -16.55 7.89
CA HIS A 216 11.89 -16.43 7.94
C HIS A 216 12.35 -15.07 8.48
N THR A 217 11.53 -14.03 8.41
CA THR A 217 11.87 -12.67 8.89
C THR A 217 12.29 -12.69 10.37
N PHE A 218 11.54 -13.37 11.23
CA PHE A 218 11.87 -13.49 12.65
C PHE A 218 13.13 -14.35 12.88
N LEU A 219 13.30 -15.42 12.10
CA LEU A 219 14.47 -16.31 12.19
C LEU A 219 15.78 -15.61 11.80
N LYS A 220 15.75 -14.76 10.76
CA LYS A 220 16.93 -13.97 10.33
C LYS A 220 17.47 -13.09 11.44
N HIS A 221 16.59 -12.48 12.23
CA HIS A 221 16.97 -11.57 13.32
C HIS A 221 17.07 -12.24 14.70
N ALA A 222 16.71 -13.52 14.82
CA ALA A 222 16.91 -14.30 16.04
C ALA A 222 18.38 -14.64 16.32
N SER A 223 19.22 -14.64 15.28
CA SER A 223 20.65 -14.99 15.38
C SER A 223 21.55 -13.81 15.77
N THR A 224 20.99 -12.61 15.88
CA THR A 224 21.70 -11.40 16.35
C THR A 224 21.85 -11.43 17.89
N PRO A 225 22.90 -10.83 18.49
CA PRO A 225 23.19 -10.90 19.93
C PRO A 225 22.06 -10.41 20.84
N SER A 226 21.14 -9.60 20.30
CA SER A 226 19.98 -9.05 21.00
C SER A 226 18.71 -9.93 20.90
N GLY A 227 18.74 -11.04 20.16
CA GLY A 227 17.63 -11.97 20.09
C GLY A 227 17.44 -12.66 21.44
N ARG A 228 16.29 -12.47 22.08
CA ARG A 228 15.93 -13.23 23.29
C ARG A 228 15.60 -14.66 22.88
N VAL A 229 16.62 -15.52 22.89
CA VAL A 229 16.48 -16.96 22.69
C VAL A 229 16.19 -17.58 24.06
N ASP A 230 15.03 -18.22 24.19
CA ASP A 230 14.72 -18.96 25.40
C ASP A 230 15.41 -20.33 25.33
N ASN A 231 16.50 -20.50 26.09
CA ASN A 231 17.29 -21.73 26.14
C ASN A 231 16.74 -22.65 27.22
N ASN A 232 15.52 -23.19 27.02
CA ASN A 232 15.02 -24.27 27.85
C ASN A 232 15.41 -25.63 27.23
N SER A 233 16.04 -26.48 28.02
CA SER A 233 17.09 -27.43 27.60
C SER A 233 16.68 -28.67 26.81
N ASN A 234 15.52 -28.74 26.13
CA ASN A 234 15.15 -29.97 25.42
C ASN A 234 14.20 -29.84 24.21
N SER A 235 13.93 -28.65 23.67
CA SER A 235 13.04 -28.53 22.50
C SER A 235 13.27 -27.23 21.74
N ARG A 236 13.41 -27.31 20.41
CA ARG A 236 13.19 -26.28 19.37
C ARG A 236 13.43 -24.82 19.81
N LYS A 237 14.49 -24.15 19.30
CA LYS A 237 14.74 -22.70 19.53
C LYS A 237 13.45 -21.88 19.39
N VAL A 238 12.89 -21.41 20.51
CA VAL A 238 11.70 -20.54 20.52
C VAL A 238 12.20 -19.12 20.38
N VAL A 239 11.94 -18.52 19.21
CA VAL A 239 12.22 -17.10 18.99
C VAL A 239 11.08 -16.31 19.61
N LEU A 240 11.37 -15.50 20.63
CA LEU A 240 10.36 -14.62 21.22
C LEU A 240 10.04 -13.51 20.21
N GLU A 241 8.86 -13.57 19.60
CA GLU A 241 8.44 -12.54 18.66
C GLU A 241 8.04 -11.25 19.41
N PRO A 242 8.53 -10.08 18.98
CA PRO A 242 8.14 -8.84 19.61
C PRO A 242 6.68 -8.50 19.32
N SER A 243 6.05 -7.80 20.25
CA SER A 243 4.68 -7.32 20.11
C SER A 243 4.63 -6.06 19.23
N PRO A 244 3.82 -6.03 18.15
CA PRO A 244 3.65 -4.83 17.34
C PRO A 244 2.68 -3.81 17.95
N HIS A 245 1.95 -4.16 19.02
CA HIS A 245 0.80 -3.38 19.50
C HIS A 245 1.10 -1.91 19.78
N LEU A 246 2.24 -1.61 20.40
CA LEU A 246 2.61 -0.22 20.72
C LEU A 246 2.86 0.60 19.45
N VAL A 247 3.53 0.04 18.46
CA VAL A 247 3.83 0.73 17.20
C VAL A 247 2.56 0.92 16.38
N VAL A 248 1.74 -0.12 16.28
CA VAL A 248 0.44 -0.08 15.60
C VAL A 248 -0.45 0.99 16.23
N PHE A 249 -0.57 1.00 17.57
CA PHE A 249 -1.38 1.99 18.28
C PHE A 249 -0.91 3.43 18.02
N LYS A 250 0.41 3.68 18.06
CA LYS A 250 0.98 4.99 17.71
C LYS A 250 0.65 5.39 16.27
N LYS A 251 0.84 4.50 15.30
CA LYS A 251 0.56 4.79 13.87
C LYS A 251 -0.93 5.07 13.64
N VAL A 252 -1.82 4.32 14.27
CA VAL A 252 -3.28 4.54 14.21
C VAL A 252 -3.66 5.90 14.80
N ILE A 253 -3.13 6.28 15.97
CA ILE A 253 -3.40 7.60 16.56
C ILE A 253 -2.94 8.72 15.63
N VAL A 254 -1.71 8.65 15.12
CA VAL A 254 -1.18 9.69 14.23
C VAL A 254 -1.99 9.75 12.93
N SER A 255 -2.38 8.60 12.38
CA SER A 255 -3.26 8.51 11.22
C SER A 255 -4.63 9.18 11.46
N ILE A 256 -5.25 8.97 12.63
CA ILE A 256 -6.50 9.63 13.01
C ILE A 256 -6.30 11.14 13.16
N LEU A 257 -5.21 11.58 13.80
CA LEU A 257 -4.89 13.01 13.93
C LEU A 257 -4.72 13.67 12.56
N CYS A 258 -4.09 13.00 11.59
CA CYS A 258 -4.00 13.49 10.22
C CYS A 258 -5.38 13.60 9.56
N ALA A 259 -6.24 12.59 9.69
CA ALA A 259 -7.61 12.64 9.15
C ALA A 259 -8.43 13.80 9.75
N VAL A 260 -8.42 13.95 11.08
CA VAL A 260 -9.13 15.05 11.77
C VAL A 260 -8.58 16.41 11.33
N SER A 261 -7.26 16.54 11.24
CA SER A 261 -6.62 17.78 10.78
C SER A 261 -7.01 18.10 9.34
N PHE A 262 -7.06 17.10 8.46
CA PHE A 262 -7.52 17.28 7.08
C PHE A 262 -8.96 17.79 7.05
N LEU A 263 -9.90 17.10 7.72
CA LEU A 263 -11.32 17.46 7.70
C LEU A 263 -11.59 18.85 8.28
N TYR A 264 -10.83 19.27 9.30
CA TYR A 264 -11.00 20.59 9.92
C TYR A 264 -10.35 21.71 9.09
N LEU A 265 -9.18 21.47 8.48
CA LEU A 265 -8.41 22.51 7.80
C LEU A 265 -8.79 22.67 6.32
N ILE A 266 -9.26 21.62 5.65
CA ILE A 266 -9.57 21.68 4.21
C ILE A 266 -10.63 22.75 3.85
N PRO A 267 -11.68 23.01 4.65
CA PRO A 267 -12.65 24.06 4.31
C PRO A 267 -12.05 25.48 4.45
N SER A 268 -11.01 25.63 5.28
CA SER A 268 -10.33 26.92 5.48
C SER A 268 -9.28 27.20 4.40
N PHE A 269 -8.67 26.14 3.85
CA PHE A 269 -7.61 26.21 2.84
C PHE A 269 -7.91 25.31 1.63
N PRO A 270 -9.03 25.55 0.91
CA PRO A 270 -9.39 24.74 -0.26
C PRO A 270 -8.37 24.92 -1.39
N VAL A 271 -7.88 23.82 -1.96
CA VAL A 271 -6.88 23.88 -3.05
C VAL A 271 -7.48 24.48 -4.32
N GLU A 272 -8.79 24.39 -4.48
CA GLU A 272 -9.54 24.93 -5.61
C GLU A 272 -9.41 26.46 -5.72
N ARG A 273 -9.19 27.16 -4.59
CA ARG A 273 -8.97 28.61 -4.57
C ARG A 273 -7.80 29.06 -5.46
N VAL A 274 -6.83 28.17 -5.72
CA VAL A 274 -5.70 28.44 -6.61
C VAL A 274 -6.14 28.74 -8.05
N LYS A 275 -7.35 28.31 -8.44
CA LYS A 275 -7.93 28.55 -9.76
C LYS A 275 -8.73 29.85 -9.85
N GLU A 276 -9.03 30.49 -8.72
CA GLU A 276 -9.87 31.69 -8.67
C GLU A 276 -9.11 32.92 -9.18
N SER A 277 -9.82 33.82 -9.86
CA SER A 277 -9.24 35.07 -10.39
C SER A 277 -8.67 35.95 -9.27
N GLU A 278 -9.28 35.97 -8.09
CA GLU A 278 -8.76 36.69 -6.91
C GLU A 278 -7.34 36.20 -6.54
N PHE A 279 -7.14 34.87 -6.52
CA PHE A 279 -5.83 34.29 -6.26
C PHE A 279 -4.82 34.58 -7.39
N LEU A 280 -5.27 34.54 -8.64
CA LEU A 280 -4.41 34.70 -9.82
C LEU A 280 -4.02 36.16 -10.10
N GLU A 281 -4.92 37.11 -9.87
CA GLU A 281 -4.76 38.49 -10.32
C GLU A 281 -4.51 39.46 -9.16
N GLU A 282 -5.10 39.22 -7.98
CA GLU A 282 -5.10 40.20 -6.89
C GLU A 282 -4.07 39.91 -5.79
N MET A 283 -3.74 38.64 -5.58
CA MET A 283 -2.88 38.22 -4.46
C MET A 283 -1.39 38.48 -4.74
N SER A 284 -0.63 38.97 -3.75
CA SER A 284 0.82 39.15 -3.90
C SER A 284 1.56 37.82 -3.99
N LEU A 285 2.70 37.78 -4.69
CA LEU A 285 3.48 36.55 -4.90
C LEU A 285 3.80 35.82 -3.59
N THR A 286 4.21 36.54 -2.55
CA THR A 286 4.51 35.95 -1.23
C THR A 286 3.29 35.29 -0.62
N SER A 287 2.13 35.94 -0.72
CA SER A 287 0.88 35.42 -0.18
C SER A 287 0.43 34.18 -0.96
N LYS A 288 0.59 34.17 -2.30
CA LYS A 288 0.33 32.97 -3.13
C LYS A 288 1.21 31.80 -2.70
N MET A 289 2.51 32.04 -2.52
CA MET A 289 3.46 31.00 -2.09
C MET A 289 3.11 30.46 -0.70
N LEU A 290 2.78 31.33 0.26
CA LEU A 290 2.38 30.91 1.59
C LEU A 290 1.08 30.09 1.57
N TYR A 291 0.08 30.55 0.82
CA TYR A 291 -1.17 29.84 0.65
C TYR A 291 -0.97 28.47 0.01
N LEU A 292 -0.16 28.37 -1.05
CA LEU A 292 0.16 27.11 -1.71
C LEU A 292 0.84 26.13 -0.74
N ILE A 293 1.80 26.59 0.06
CA ILE A 293 2.46 25.74 1.06
C ILE A 293 1.44 25.21 2.07
N ILE A 294 0.54 26.06 2.57
CA ILE A 294 -0.49 25.66 3.54
C ILE A 294 -1.48 24.69 2.89
N ALA A 295 -2.08 25.06 1.76
CA ALA A 295 -3.10 24.27 1.09
C ALA A 295 -2.58 22.89 0.64
N THR A 296 -1.35 22.84 0.08
CA THR A 296 -0.73 21.55 -0.27
C THR A 296 -0.40 20.71 0.97
N THR A 297 0.04 21.33 2.07
CA THR A 297 0.27 20.62 3.34
C THR A 297 -1.01 20.04 3.91
N VAL A 298 -2.11 20.81 3.90
CA VAL A 298 -3.43 20.32 4.31
C VAL A 298 -3.85 19.13 3.44
N CYS A 299 -3.69 19.21 2.13
CA CYS A 299 -3.98 18.11 1.22
C CYS A 299 -3.08 16.87 1.43
N ARG A 300 -1.87 17.02 1.97
CA ARG A 300 -1.00 15.87 2.30
C ARG A 300 -1.56 15.03 3.44
N PHE A 301 -2.31 15.61 4.37
CA PHE A 301 -2.81 14.89 5.54
C PHE A 301 -3.72 13.70 5.19
N LYS A 302 -4.51 13.77 4.11
CA LYS A 302 -5.32 12.61 3.66
C LYS A 302 -4.46 11.42 3.21
N TYR A 303 -3.31 11.70 2.58
CA TYR A 303 -2.36 10.66 2.16
C TYR A 303 -1.60 10.10 3.35
N TYR A 304 -1.18 10.96 4.29
CA TYR A 304 -0.56 10.50 5.54
C TYR A 304 -1.48 9.61 6.37
N HIS A 305 -2.77 9.95 6.43
CA HIS A 305 -3.77 9.09 7.05
C HIS A 305 -3.76 7.69 6.42
N ALA A 306 -3.91 7.63 5.09
CA ALA A 306 -3.94 6.38 4.34
C ALA A 306 -2.64 5.55 4.52
N TRP A 307 -1.48 6.17 4.29
CA TRP A 307 -0.18 5.50 4.36
C TRP A 307 0.16 5.00 5.76
N LEU A 308 -0.07 5.81 6.80
CA LEU A 308 0.16 5.38 8.19
C LEU A 308 -0.79 4.25 8.60
N LEU A 309 -2.03 4.26 8.10
CA LEU A 309 -2.99 3.21 8.38
C LEU A 309 -2.58 1.89 7.72
N ALA A 310 -2.16 1.92 6.44
CA ALA A 310 -1.65 0.73 5.76
C ALA A 310 -0.36 0.18 6.40
N ASP A 311 0.53 1.06 6.82
CA ASP A 311 1.73 0.69 7.56
C ASP A 311 1.37 0.07 8.94
N ALA A 312 0.34 0.59 9.62
CA ALA A 312 -0.19 -0.03 10.84
C ALA A 312 -0.77 -1.45 10.57
N ILE A 313 -1.49 -1.65 9.48
CA ILE A 313 -2.04 -2.96 9.06
C ILE A 313 -0.92 -3.97 8.79
N CYS A 314 0.12 -3.53 8.07
CA CYS A 314 1.29 -4.35 7.81
C CYS A 314 2.02 -4.74 9.09
N ASN A 315 2.24 -3.80 10.02
CA ASN A 315 2.87 -4.08 11.31
C ASN A 315 2.00 -4.98 12.20
N ALA A 316 0.69 -4.77 12.22
CA ALA A 316 -0.25 -5.64 12.93
C ALA A 316 -0.23 -7.09 12.39
N SER A 317 0.05 -7.26 11.09
CA SER A 317 0.22 -8.58 10.46
C SER A 317 1.59 -9.21 10.74
N GLY A 318 2.56 -8.45 11.25
CA GLY A 318 3.94 -8.88 11.46
C GLY A 318 4.90 -8.59 10.29
N LEU A 319 4.44 -7.96 9.21
CA LEU A 319 5.20 -7.76 7.97
C LEU A 319 6.29 -6.68 8.11
N GLY A 320 6.09 -5.66 8.94
CA GLY A 320 7.04 -4.54 9.04
C GLY A 320 8.24 -4.72 9.98
N PHE A 321 8.47 -5.93 10.50
CA PHE A 321 9.57 -6.19 11.44
C PHE A 321 10.95 -6.16 10.77
N ASN A 322 11.88 -5.38 11.32
CA ASN A 322 13.23 -5.15 10.78
C ASN A 322 14.34 -5.39 11.82
N GLY A 323 14.16 -6.43 12.64
CA GLY A 323 15.11 -6.82 13.67
C GLY A 323 15.10 -5.90 14.89
N TYR A 324 16.27 -5.77 15.53
CA TYR A 324 16.43 -5.04 16.79
C TYR A 324 17.44 -3.89 16.64
N ASP A 325 17.22 -2.80 17.36
CA ASP A 325 18.19 -1.71 17.47
C ASP A 325 19.37 -2.09 18.39
N ALA A 326 20.39 -1.22 18.48
CA ALA A 326 21.54 -1.44 19.36
C ALA A 326 21.18 -1.50 20.86
N LYS A 327 19.97 -1.05 21.23
CA LYS A 327 19.43 -1.08 22.60
C LYS A 327 18.55 -2.31 22.85
N GLY A 328 18.36 -3.16 21.83
CA GLY A 328 17.52 -4.34 21.84
C GLY A 328 16.01 -4.11 21.71
N ASN A 329 15.57 -2.94 21.27
CA ASN A 329 14.18 -2.69 20.95
C ASN A 329 13.85 -3.19 19.54
N ALA A 330 12.68 -3.79 19.38
CA ALA A 330 12.19 -4.25 18.08
C ALA A 330 11.91 -3.06 17.15
N ARG A 331 12.46 -3.14 15.93
CA ARG A 331 12.22 -2.16 14.87
C ARG A 331 11.08 -2.64 13.97
N TRP A 332 10.17 -1.72 13.67
CA TRP A 332 8.96 -1.94 12.89
C TRP A 332 8.92 -0.95 11.71
N ASP A 333 10.05 -0.85 11.02
CA ASP A 333 10.33 0.11 9.96
C ASP A 333 10.74 -0.53 8.62
N LEU A 334 10.55 -1.85 8.44
CA LEU A 334 10.94 -2.55 7.21
C LEU A 334 10.26 -1.96 5.96
N ILE A 335 9.03 -1.50 6.13
CA ILE A 335 8.17 -0.97 5.05
C ILE A 335 7.52 0.36 5.45
N SER A 336 8.13 1.10 6.37
CA SER A 336 7.65 2.44 6.71
C SER A 336 7.92 3.37 5.54
N ASN A 337 6.86 3.87 4.90
CA ASN A 337 6.96 4.76 3.74
C ASN A 337 6.93 6.25 4.07
N VAL A 338 6.60 6.62 5.32
CA VAL A 338 6.36 8.01 5.70
C VAL A 338 7.04 8.30 7.02
N ASP A 339 7.91 9.31 7.05
CA ASP A 339 8.34 9.97 8.27
C ASP A 339 7.81 11.41 8.27
N ILE A 340 6.85 11.70 9.16
CA ILE A 340 6.24 13.03 9.21
C ILE A 340 7.23 14.07 9.79
N LEU A 341 8.20 13.64 10.60
CA LEU A 341 9.11 14.52 11.34
C LEU A 341 10.44 14.72 10.62
N LYS A 342 11.03 13.65 10.09
CA LYS A 342 12.09 13.79 9.10
C LYS A 342 11.40 14.01 7.78
N PHE A 343 11.32 15.25 7.32
CA PHE A 343 10.80 15.61 6.01
C PHE A 343 11.27 14.62 4.91
N GLU A 344 10.46 13.60 4.63
CA GLU A 344 10.29 12.77 3.42
C GLU A 344 9.24 11.68 3.68
#